data_AF-A0A9X0G206-F1
#
_entry.id   AF-A0A9X0G206-F1
#
_cell.length_a   1.000
_cell.length_b   1.000
_cell.length_c   1.000
_cell.angle_alpha   90.00
_cell.angle_beta   90.00
_cell.angle_gamma   90.00
#
_symmetry.space_group_name_H-M   'P 1'
#
loop_
_entity.id
_entity.type
_entity.pdbx_description
1 polymer ?
#
loop_
_entity_poly.entity_id
_entity_poly.type
_entity_poly.pdbx_seq_one_letter_code
_entity_poly.pdbx_strand_id
1 'polypeptide(L)'
;MFIVGLLFQCEDCGKENNISDIKGTCGNCDNNKMKNFKVIITSGELRGMSGMYTLSKAKEILESALNKEKILIIDPKSNINMIFIQK
;
A
#
# COMPACT_ATOMS: atom_id res chain seq x y z
N MET A 1 7.01 -0.25 19.81
CA MET A 1 6.27 -0.03 18.55
C MET A 1 6.67 -1.12 17.58
N PHE A 2 5.80 -2.06 17.24
CA PHE A 2 6.09 -3.07 16.22
C PHE A 2 5.85 -2.43 14.85
N ILE A 3 6.87 -2.44 14.01
CA ILE A 3 6.78 -1.88 12.65
C ILE A 3 6.48 -3.05 11.72
N VAL A 4 5.33 -2.98 11.06
CA VAL A 4 4.93 -3.96 10.06
C VAL A 4 5.30 -3.42 8.68
N GLY A 5 6.09 -4.19 7.94
CA GLY A 5 6.43 -3.89 6.55
C GLY A 5 5.40 -4.53 5.63
N LEU A 6 4.86 -3.75 4.68
CA LEU A 6 3.85 -4.20 3.74
C LEU A 6 4.24 -3.86 2.30
N LEU A 7 4.10 -4.82 1.41
CA LEU A 7 4.17 -4.65 -0.04
C LEU A 7 2.85 -5.07 -0.70
N PHE A 8 2.63 -4.55 -1.90
CA PHE A 8 1.46 -4.86 -2.72
C PHE A 8 1.90 -5.57 -4.00
N GLN A 9 1.68 -6.88 -4.07
CA GLN A 9 1.93 -7.66 -5.27
C GLN A 9 0.75 -7.55 -6.23
N CYS A 10 0.98 -7.14 -7.46
CA CYS A 10 -0.01 -7.20 -8.52
C CYS A 10 -0.05 -8.62 -9.09
N GLU A 11 -1.22 -9.27 -9.07
CA GLU A 11 -1.39 -10.63 -9.59
C GLU A 11 -1.31 -10.70 -11.12
N ASP A 12 -1.67 -9.61 -11.82
CA ASP A 12 -1.65 -9.57 -13.29
C ASP A 12 -0.22 -9.63 -13.88
N CYS A 13 0.76 -9.02 -13.20
CA CYS A 13 2.15 -8.97 -13.68
C CYS A 13 3.18 -9.55 -12.70
N GLY A 14 2.75 -10.01 -11.52
CA GLY A 14 3.60 -10.57 -10.46
C GLY A 14 4.48 -9.55 -9.72
N LYS A 15 4.43 -8.27 -10.09
CA LYS A 15 5.31 -7.23 -9.54
C LYS A 15 4.91 -6.87 -8.12
N GLU A 16 5.89 -6.83 -7.21
CA GLU A 16 5.75 -6.25 -5.89
C GLU A 16 6.01 -4.74 -5.93
N ASN A 17 5.13 -3.96 -5.31
CA ASN A 17 5.15 -2.51 -5.34
C ASN A 17 5.09 -1.97 -3.91
N ASN A 18 5.85 -0.91 -3.62
CA ASN A 18 5.49 -0.06 -2.50
C ASN A 18 4.24 0.73 -2.88
N ILE A 19 3.48 1.15 -1.88
CA ILE A 19 2.30 1.98 -2.12
C ILE A 19 2.64 3.29 -2.86
N SER A 20 3.81 3.88 -2.60
CA SER A 20 4.29 5.10 -3.28
C SER A 20 4.46 4.93 -4.79
N ASP A 21 4.62 3.69 -5.24
CA ASP A 21 4.87 3.34 -6.64
C ASP A 21 3.54 3.14 -7.40
N ILE A 22 2.41 3.06 -6.69
CA ILE A 22 1.07 2.90 -7.26
C ILE A 22 0.44 4.29 -7.45
N LYS A 23 0.24 4.69 -8.71
CA LYS A 23 -0.27 6.03 -9.10
C LYS A 23 -1.44 5.92 -10.08
N GLY A 24 -2.53 5.30 -9.62
CA GLY A 24 -3.69 4.99 -10.44
C GLY A 24 -3.64 3.61 -11.10
N THR A 25 -2.45 3.07 -11.30
CA THR A 25 -2.22 1.71 -11.82
C THR A 25 -1.00 1.11 -11.14
N CYS A 26 -0.81 -0.20 -11.29
CA CYS A 26 0.49 -0.82 -11.09
C CYS A 26 1.51 -0.14 -12.04
N GLY A 27 2.66 0.31 -11.54
CA GLY A 27 3.66 0.99 -12.38
C GLY A 27 4.20 0.15 -13.56
N ASN A 28 3.98 -1.18 -13.52
CA ASN A 28 4.46 -2.15 -14.50
C ASN A 28 3.37 -2.72 -15.42
N CYS A 29 2.08 -2.50 -15.15
CA CYS A 29 0.98 -2.96 -15.99
C CYS A 29 -0.27 -2.12 -15.78
N ASP A 30 -1.20 -2.12 -16.73
CA ASP A 30 -2.44 -1.34 -16.67
C ASP A 30 -3.51 -1.98 -15.75
N ASN A 31 -3.10 -2.37 -14.55
CA ASN A 31 -4.01 -2.88 -13.53
C ASN A 31 -4.30 -1.80 -12.49
N ASN A 32 -5.56 -1.40 -12.43
CA ASN A 32 -6.12 -0.48 -11.43
C ASN A 32 -7.12 -1.15 -10.47
N LYS A 33 -7.28 -2.48 -10.55
CA LYS A 33 -8.31 -3.19 -9.78
C LYS A 33 -7.70 -3.71 -8.49
N MET A 34 -8.19 -3.22 -7.35
CA MET A 34 -7.75 -3.63 -6.01
C MET A 34 -7.76 -5.16 -5.82
N LYS A 35 -8.78 -5.86 -6.35
CA LYS A 35 -8.91 -7.32 -6.25
C LYS A 35 -7.74 -8.11 -6.89
N ASN A 36 -6.99 -7.48 -7.79
CA ASN A 36 -5.83 -8.05 -8.47
C ASN A 36 -4.53 -7.73 -7.69
N PHE A 37 -4.63 -7.32 -6.43
CA PHE A 37 -3.48 -7.08 -5.57
C PHE A 37 -3.54 -7.93 -4.31
N LYS A 38 -2.38 -8.46 -3.96
CA LYS A 38 -2.15 -9.23 -2.74
C LYS A 38 -1.25 -8.43 -1.80
N VAL A 39 -1.63 -8.37 -0.52
CA VAL A 39 -0.82 -7.74 0.52
C VAL A 39 0.21 -8.75 1.02
N ILE A 40 1.49 -8.41 0.92
CA ILE A 40 2.62 -9.23 1.36
C ILE A 40 3.21 -8.58 2.62
N ILE A 41 3.37 -9.37 3.68
CA ILE A 41 3.99 -8.92 4.94
C ILE A 41 5.49 -9.19 4.83
N THR A 42 6.30 -8.14 4.78
CA THR A 42 7.77 -8.26 4.63
C THR A 42 8.50 -8.22 5.97
N SER A 43 7.91 -7.64 7.00
CA SER A 43 8.46 -7.64 8.35
C SER A 43 7.37 -7.50 9.42
N GLY A 44 7.61 -8.06 10.59
CA GLY A 44 6.63 -8.10 11.68
C GLY A 44 5.51 -9.10 11.43
N GLU A 45 4.49 -9.07 12.28
CA GLU A 45 3.36 -9.99 12.19
C GLU A 45 2.05 -9.26 12.43
N LEU A 46 1.03 -9.60 11.65
CA LEU A 46 -0.35 -9.13 11.86
C LEU A 46 -1.06 -10.08 12.81
N ARG A 47 -1.11 -9.74 14.10
CA ARG A 47 -1.81 -10.52 15.12
C ARG A 47 -2.94 -9.72 15.78
N GLY A 48 -4.00 -10.43 16.15
CA GLY A 48 -5.13 -9.86 16.88
C GLY A 48 -5.82 -8.71 16.15
N MET A 49 -6.53 -7.88 16.94
CA MET A 49 -7.34 -6.78 16.41
C MET A 49 -6.50 -5.68 15.75
N SER A 50 -5.31 -5.39 16.28
CA SER A 50 -4.40 -4.41 15.69
C SER A 50 -3.90 -4.86 14.32
N GLY A 51 -3.55 -6.13 14.15
CA GLY A 51 -3.17 -6.68 12.85
C GLY A 51 -4.30 -6.60 11.81
N MET A 52 -5.53 -6.90 12.22
CA MET A 52 -6.71 -6.77 11.35
C MET A 52 -6.95 -5.31 10.94
N TYR A 53 -6.81 -4.37 11.88
CA TYR A 53 -6.91 -2.94 11.60
C TYR A 53 -5.83 -2.47 10.61
N THR A 54 -4.58 -2.87 10.82
CA THR A 54 -3.46 -2.55 9.92
C THR A 54 -3.72 -3.08 8.50
N LEU A 55 -4.22 -4.32 8.36
CA LEU A 55 -4.57 -4.87 7.05
C LEU A 55 -5.71 -4.11 6.38
N SER A 56 -6.74 -3.74 7.13
CA SER A 56 -7.85 -2.91 6.63
C SER A 56 -7.34 -1.57 6.11
N LYS A 57 -6.49 -0.90 6.90
CA LYS A 57 -5.89 0.38 6.50
C LYS A 57 -4.99 0.27 5.27
N ALA A 58 -4.20 -0.80 5.17
CA ALA A 58 -3.39 -1.04 3.99
C ALA A 58 -4.24 -1.19 2.72
N LYS A 59 -5.39 -1.86 2.83
CA LYS A 59 -6.36 -2.02 1.74
C LYS A 59 -7.03 -0.71 1.32
N GLU A 60 -7.49 0.09 2.29
CA GLU A 60 -8.04 1.44 2.03
C GLU A 60 -7.02 2.33 1.31
N ILE A 61 -5.77 2.33 1.80
CA ILE A 61 -4.68 3.10 1.21
C ILE A 61 -4.40 2.62 -0.23
N LEU A 62 -4.37 1.32 -0.49
CA LEU A 62 -4.21 0.79 -1.84
C LEU A 62 -5.35 1.26 -2.77
N GLU A 63 -6.60 1.17 -2.32
CA GLU A 63 -7.76 1.58 -3.10
C GLU A 63 -7.69 3.06 -3.48
N SER A 64 -7.37 3.94 -2.53
CA SER A 64 -7.14 5.36 -2.81
C SER A 64 -6.00 5.57 -3.81
N ALA A 65 -4.92 4.77 -3.77
CA ALA A 65 -3.76 4.94 -4.65
C ALA A 65 -4.12 4.58 -6.09
N LEU A 66 -4.91 3.53 -6.25
CA LEU A 66 -5.46 3.08 -7.54
C LEU A 66 -6.52 4.05 -8.08
N ASN A 67 -7.24 4.76 -7.22
CA ASN A 67 -8.17 5.80 -7.62
C ASN A 67 -7.50 7.18 -7.83
N LYS A 68 -6.18 7.27 -7.69
CA LYS A 68 -5.41 8.54 -7.72
C LYS A 68 -5.89 9.55 -6.68
N GLU A 69 -6.52 9.09 -5.61
CA GLU A 69 -6.89 9.91 -4.48
C GLU A 69 -5.63 10.28 -3.68
N LYS A 70 -5.64 11.47 -3.07
CA LYS A 70 -4.51 11.92 -2.25
C LYS A 70 -4.45 11.10 -0.97
N ILE A 71 -3.40 10.28 -0.81
CA ILE A 71 -3.19 9.52 0.42
C ILE A 71 -2.14 10.21 1.28
N LEU A 72 -2.50 10.44 2.53
CA LEU A 72 -1.57 10.88 3.56
C LEU A 72 -1.01 9.64 4.29
N ILE A 73 0.25 9.30 4.03
CA ILE A 73 0.93 8.19 4.71
C ILE A 73 1.82 8.77 5.81
N ILE A 74 1.51 8.48 7.07
CA ILE A 74 2.32 8.88 8.22
C ILE A 74 3.19 7.68 8.60
N ASP A 75 4.43 7.66 8.15
CA ASP A 75 5.44 6.70 8.59
C ASP A 75 6.10 7.21 9.89
N PRO A 76 5.96 6.51 11.03
CA PRO A 76 6.52 6.94 12.31
C PRO A 76 8.05 6.96 12.37
N LYS A 77 8.76 6.33 11.43
CA LYS A 77 10.24 6.40 11.34
C LYS A 77 10.75 7.49 10.42
N SER A 78 9.89 8.02 9.55
CA SER A 78 10.25 9.03 8.58
C SER A 78 9.78 10.38 9.08
N ASN A 79 10.67 11.37 9.19
CA ASN A 79 10.26 12.78 9.24
C ASN A 79 9.17 12.99 8.20
N ILE A 80 7.99 13.44 8.63
CA ILE A 80 6.73 13.53 7.88
C ILE A 80 7.00 13.72 6.38
N ASN A 81 7.06 12.61 5.62
CA ASN A 81 7.31 12.66 4.19
C ASN A 81 5.96 12.83 3.51
N MET A 82 5.55 14.09 3.33
CA MET A 82 4.43 14.43 2.47
C MET A 82 4.81 14.09 1.02
N ILE A 83 4.45 12.90 0.55
CA ILE A 83 4.58 12.57 -0.87
C ILE A 83 3.41 13.23 -1.61
N PHE A 84 3.67 14.43 -2.16
CA PHE A 84 2.76 15.09 -3.08
C PHE A 84 2.82 14.40 -4.45
N ILE A 85 1.82 13.58 -4.77
CA ILE A 85 1.64 13.08 -6.14
C ILE A 85 0.82 14.14 -6.87
N GLN A 86 1.51 15.04 -7.59
CA GLN A 86 0.89 16.11 -8.38
C GLN A 86 0.42 15.58 -9.75
N LYS A 87 -0.57 16.31 -10.27
CA LYS A 87 -1.45 16.04 -11.41
C LYS A 87 -0.73 15.99 -12.76
#